data_AF-A0A940EI62-F1
#
_entry.id   AF-A0A940EI62-F1
#
_cell.length_a   1.000
_cell.length_b   1.000
_cell.length_c   1.000
_cell.angle_alpha   90.00
_cell.angle_beta   90.00
_cell.angle_gamma   90.00
#
_symmetry.space_group_name_H-M   'P 1'
#
loop_
_entity.id
_entity.type
_entity.pdbx_description
1 polymer ?
#
loop_
_entity_poly.entity_id
_entity_poly.type
_entity_poly.pdbx_seq_one_letter_code
_entity_poly.pdbx_strand_id
1 'polypeptide(L)'
;MNIPLAALLAFVGIFVTARFQRMHWLRATREEIRVRETKEATALVSDIATAFDKRIVAQRFLLLNLSDVNKDRIIDEYRAAVKLYSESYNEIRYRLFYYTSYSEVLYFENKLNNKIVEHGNLVVKLLKQDAPLEMQIASLDGELSIISTKVFQYCKKLSGLISEEKIGSLQKIYDWKDPKNEYISDWRLIKRLLNI
;
A
#
# COMPACT_ATOMS: atom_id res chain seq x y z
N MET A 1 2.32 -5.74 65.73
CA MET A 1 2.10 -6.54 64.50
C MET A 1 1.32 -5.66 63.53
N ASN A 2 1.98 -5.00 62.59
CA ASN A 2 1.37 -3.94 61.75
C ASN A 2 0.70 -4.52 60.49
N ILE A 3 -0.25 -5.43 60.70
CA ILE A 3 -1.11 -6.01 59.67
C ILE A 3 -1.75 -4.94 58.75
N PRO A 4 -2.28 -3.80 59.24
CA PRO A 4 -2.91 -2.80 58.36
C PRO A 4 -1.92 -2.12 57.41
N LEU A 5 -0.66 -1.91 57.83
CA LEU A 5 0.36 -1.30 56.99
C LEU A 5 0.83 -2.27 55.89
N ALA A 6 0.98 -3.56 56.23
CA ALA A 6 1.31 -4.60 55.26
C ALA A 6 0.20 -4.79 54.22
N ALA A 7 -1.07 -4.75 54.62
CA ALA A 7 -2.21 -4.83 53.70
C ALA A 7 -2.29 -3.64 52.74
N LEU A 8 -2.02 -2.41 53.23
CA LEU A 8 -2.02 -1.21 52.41
C LEU A 8 -0.85 -1.22 51.40
N LEU A 9 0.34 -1.65 51.82
CA LEU A 9 1.48 -1.83 50.92
C LEU A 9 1.23 -2.91 49.86
N ALA A 10 0.61 -4.02 50.22
CA ALA A 10 0.22 -5.06 49.28
C ALA A 10 -0.80 -4.55 48.24
N PHE A 11 -1.80 -3.78 48.70
CA PHE A 11 -2.79 -3.16 47.81
C PHE A 11 -2.12 -2.21 46.81
N VAL A 12 -1.30 -1.26 47.30
CA VAL A 12 -0.54 -0.35 46.43
C VAL A 12 0.36 -1.12 45.46
N GLY A 13 1.03 -2.18 45.92
CA GLY A 13 1.86 -3.06 45.10
C GLY A 13 1.08 -3.69 43.93
N ILE A 14 -0.16 -4.14 44.16
CA ILE A 14 -1.02 -4.69 43.11
C ILE A 14 -1.32 -3.63 42.04
N PHE A 15 -1.69 -2.40 42.43
CA PHE A 15 -1.97 -1.32 41.47
C PHE A 15 -0.74 -0.93 40.65
N VAL A 16 0.43 -0.86 41.30
CA VAL A 16 1.69 -0.55 40.62
C VAL A 16 2.04 -1.65 39.63
N THR A 17 2.00 -2.92 40.03
CA THR A 17 2.27 -4.05 39.14
C THR A 17 1.28 -4.12 37.98
N ALA A 18 -0.03 -3.93 38.23
CA ALA A 18 -1.05 -3.89 37.19
C ALA A 18 -0.79 -2.76 36.18
N ARG A 19 -0.38 -1.58 36.65
CA ARG A 19 -0.01 -0.45 35.78
C ARG A 19 1.22 -0.78 34.93
N PHE A 20 2.26 -1.38 35.51
CA PHE A 20 3.45 -1.80 34.76
C PHE A 20 3.14 -2.89 33.74
N GLN A 21 2.34 -3.89 34.11
CA GLN A 21 1.88 -4.94 33.19
C GLN A 21 1.09 -4.35 32.03
N ARG A 22 0.15 -3.42 32.29
CA ARG A 22 -0.60 -2.73 31.25
C ARG A 22 0.32 -1.94 30.31
N MET A 23 1.27 -1.18 30.85
CA MET A 23 2.23 -0.42 30.05
C MET A 23 3.11 -1.33 29.19
N HIS A 24 3.57 -2.45 29.76
CA HIS A 24 4.36 -3.45 29.03
C HIS A 24 3.54 -4.09 27.91
N TRP A 25 2.32 -4.53 28.20
CA TRP A 25 1.41 -5.11 27.21
C TRP A 25 1.12 -4.14 26.06
N LEU A 26 0.78 -2.88 26.35
CA LEU A 26 0.55 -1.85 25.32
C LEU A 26 1.78 -1.61 24.44
N ARG A 27 2.99 -1.62 25.01
CA ARG A 27 4.23 -1.47 24.24
C ARG A 27 4.48 -2.69 23.35
N ALA A 28 4.33 -3.89 23.90
CA ALA A 28 4.53 -5.14 23.16
C ALA A 28 3.53 -5.26 21.99
N THR A 29 2.24 -5.03 22.24
CA THR A 29 1.21 -5.06 21.20
C THR A 29 1.43 -3.99 20.13
N ARG A 30 1.86 -2.78 20.51
CA ARG A 30 2.18 -1.73 19.53
C ARG A 30 3.35 -2.16 18.64
N GLU A 31 4.40 -2.72 19.22
CA GLU A 31 5.57 -3.19 18.49
C GLU A 31 5.21 -4.35 17.54
N GLU A 32 4.38 -5.28 17.99
CA GLU A 32 3.88 -6.39 17.18
C GLU A 32 3.07 -5.88 15.97
N ILE A 33 2.13 -4.95 16.20
CA ILE A 33 1.36 -4.32 15.12
C ILE A 33 2.30 -3.61 14.15
N ARG A 34 3.31 -2.90 14.67
CA ARG A 34 4.27 -2.18 13.86
C ARG A 34 5.03 -3.11 12.93
N VAL A 35 5.67 -4.14 13.48
CA VAL A 35 6.44 -5.11 12.69
C VAL A 35 5.56 -5.78 11.64
N ARG A 36 4.33 -6.17 11.99
CA ARG A 36 3.39 -6.79 11.06
C ARG A 36 2.98 -5.84 9.94
N GLU A 37 2.48 -4.64 10.26
CA GLU A 37 2.01 -3.67 9.27
C GLU A 37 3.14 -3.17 8.36
N THR A 38 4.33 -2.91 8.91
CA THR A 38 5.51 -2.54 8.11
C THR A 38 5.88 -3.66 7.12
N LYS A 39 5.87 -4.92 7.56
CA LYS A 39 6.16 -6.07 6.69
C LYS A 39 5.14 -6.21 5.56
N GLU A 40 3.85 -6.17 5.90
CA GLU A 40 2.76 -6.32 4.93
C GLU A 40 2.68 -5.15 3.93
N ALA A 41 2.94 -3.92 4.39
CA ALA A 41 3.01 -2.74 3.53
C ALA A 41 4.25 -2.75 2.64
N THR A 42 5.39 -3.23 3.13
CA THR A 42 6.59 -3.41 2.29
C THR A 42 6.35 -4.45 1.22
N ALA A 43 5.67 -5.56 1.55
CA ALA A 43 5.26 -6.55 0.57
C ALA A 43 4.32 -5.93 -0.48
N LEU A 44 3.37 -5.09 -0.08
CA LEU A 44 2.47 -4.40 -1.01
C LEU A 44 3.24 -3.53 -2.03
N VAL A 45 4.25 -2.79 -1.58
CA VAL A 45 5.11 -2.01 -2.49
C VAL A 45 5.82 -2.92 -3.50
N SER A 46 6.35 -4.06 -3.04
CA SER A 46 6.98 -5.07 -3.89
C SER A 46 6.00 -5.65 -4.91
N ASP A 47 4.77 -5.94 -4.49
CA ASP A 47 3.71 -6.49 -5.36
C ASP A 47 3.31 -5.48 -6.44
N ILE A 48 3.17 -4.20 -6.07
CA ILE A 48 2.93 -3.10 -7.02
C ILE A 48 4.05 -3.04 -8.05
N ALA A 49 5.31 -2.95 -7.60
CA ALA A 49 6.46 -2.86 -8.50
C ALA A 49 6.52 -4.05 -9.46
N THR A 50 6.39 -5.27 -8.93
CA THR A 50 6.48 -6.51 -9.71
C THR A 50 5.34 -6.62 -10.73
N ALA A 51 4.11 -6.28 -10.35
CA ALA A 51 2.96 -6.33 -11.25
C ALA A 51 3.11 -5.35 -12.42
N PHE A 52 3.51 -4.11 -12.13
CA PHE A 52 3.75 -3.11 -13.17
C PHE A 52 4.95 -3.45 -14.04
N ASP A 53 6.06 -3.91 -13.47
CA ASP A 53 7.25 -4.28 -14.26
C ASP A 53 6.95 -5.40 -15.24
N LYS A 54 6.30 -6.49 -14.80
CA LYS A 54 5.86 -7.57 -15.69
C LYS A 54 4.96 -7.06 -16.81
N ARG A 55 4.03 -6.17 -16.47
CA ARG A 55 3.08 -5.58 -17.42
C ARG A 55 3.77 -4.70 -18.46
N ILE A 56 4.67 -3.82 -18.02
CA ILE A 56 5.44 -2.89 -18.86
C ILE A 56 6.38 -3.66 -19.78
N VAL A 57 7.11 -4.64 -19.24
CA VAL A 57 8.03 -5.47 -20.03
C VAL A 57 7.28 -6.22 -21.12
N ALA A 58 6.13 -6.84 -20.80
CA ALA A 58 5.32 -7.53 -21.79
C ALA A 58 4.76 -6.57 -22.86
N GLN A 59 4.35 -5.35 -22.48
CA GLN A 59 3.90 -4.31 -23.42
C GLN A 59 5.04 -3.85 -24.35
N ARG A 60 6.23 -3.63 -23.80
CA ARG A 60 7.42 -3.24 -24.57
C ARG A 60 7.85 -4.34 -25.52
N PHE A 61 7.84 -5.59 -25.05
CA PHE A 61 8.18 -6.74 -25.88
C PHE A 61 7.19 -6.90 -27.04
N LEU A 62 5.89 -6.71 -26.80
CA LEU A 62 4.89 -6.68 -27.87
C LEU A 62 5.14 -5.55 -28.87
N LEU A 63 5.43 -4.33 -28.39
CA LEU A 63 5.69 -3.16 -29.24
C LEU A 63 6.90 -3.32 -30.17
N LEU A 64 7.98 -3.93 -29.67
CA LEU A 64 9.22 -4.10 -30.45
C LEU A 64 9.10 -5.20 -31.51
N ASN A 65 8.15 -6.12 -31.37
CA ASN A 65 8.00 -7.30 -32.23
C ASN A 65 6.69 -7.29 -33.02
N LEU A 66 6.10 -6.11 -33.27
CA LEU A 66 4.82 -5.97 -33.98
C LEU A 66 4.84 -6.51 -35.42
N SER A 67 6.03 -6.57 -36.04
CA SER A 67 6.28 -7.01 -37.41
C SER A 67 6.94 -8.40 -37.49
N ASP A 68 7.15 -9.10 -36.38
CA ASP A 68 7.78 -10.42 -36.33
C ASP A 68 6.81 -11.51 -36.85
N VAL A 69 7.37 -12.56 -37.48
CA VAL A 69 6.65 -13.77 -37.89
C VAL A 69 6.03 -14.48 -36.67
N ASN A 70 6.64 -14.34 -35.49
CA ASN A 70 6.16 -14.95 -34.24
C ASN A 70 5.14 -14.11 -33.45
N LYS A 71 4.54 -13.09 -34.07
CA LYS A 71 3.63 -12.12 -33.44
C LYS A 71 2.51 -12.75 -32.61
N ASP A 72 1.90 -13.84 -33.08
CA ASP A 72 0.78 -14.48 -32.37
C ASP A 72 1.19 -15.01 -30.99
N ARG A 73 2.36 -15.65 -30.90
CA ARG A 73 2.92 -16.11 -29.62
C ARG A 73 3.16 -14.94 -28.67
N ILE A 74 3.69 -13.82 -29.18
CA ILE A 74 4.00 -12.63 -28.39
C ILE A 74 2.71 -11.98 -27.87
N ILE A 75 1.65 -11.99 -28.68
CA ILE A 75 0.31 -11.54 -28.27
C ILE A 75 -0.21 -12.41 -27.11
N ASP A 76 -0.01 -13.72 -27.16
CA ASP A 76 -0.44 -14.62 -26.09
C ASP A 76 0.36 -14.43 -24.79
N GLU A 77 1.68 -14.23 -24.89
CA GLU A 77 2.52 -13.86 -23.74
C GLU A 77 2.07 -12.51 -23.14
N TYR A 78 1.75 -11.54 -23.98
CA TYR A 78 1.18 -10.27 -23.54
C TYR A 78 -0.17 -10.45 -22.83
N ARG A 79 -1.09 -11.25 -23.37
CA ARG A 79 -2.39 -11.55 -22.76
C ARG A 79 -2.24 -12.23 -21.40
N ALA A 80 -1.31 -13.17 -21.27
CA ALA A 80 -0.99 -13.80 -20.00
C ALA A 80 -0.52 -12.75 -18.97
N ALA A 81 0.32 -11.81 -19.37
CA ALA A 81 0.75 -10.70 -18.51
C ALA A 81 -0.41 -9.74 -18.15
N VAL A 82 -1.35 -9.45 -19.08
CA VAL A 82 -2.58 -8.69 -18.77
C VAL A 82 -3.36 -9.40 -17.66
N LYS A 83 -3.56 -10.71 -17.80
CA LYS A 83 -4.36 -11.52 -16.88
C LYS A 83 -3.75 -11.50 -15.47
N LEU A 84 -2.46 -11.81 -15.37
CA LEU A 84 -1.72 -11.78 -14.10
C LEU A 84 -1.78 -10.39 -13.45
N TYR A 85 -1.61 -9.32 -14.24
CA TYR A 85 -1.74 -7.96 -13.73
C TYR A 85 -3.15 -7.68 -13.18
N SER A 86 -4.20 -8.09 -13.90
CA SER A 86 -5.58 -7.89 -13.47
C SER A 86 -5.92 -8.67 -12.20
N GLU A 87 -5.37 -9.87 -12.03
CA GLU A 87 -5.52 -10.67 -10.81
C GLU A 87 -4.87 -9.96 -9.62
N SER A 88 -3.63 -9.47 -9.79
CA SER A 88 -2.91 -8.73 -8.74
C SER A 88 -3.52 -7.36 -8.44
N TYR A 89 -4.10 -6.68 -9.43
CA TYR A 89 -4.61 -5.32 -9.29
C TYR A 89 -5.68 -5.19 -8.20
N ASN A 90 -6.63 -6.12 -8.14
CA ASN A 90 -7.72 -6.07 -7.15
C ASN A 90 -7.18 -6.24 -5.73
N GLU A 91 -6.22 -7.14 -5.53
CA GLU A 91 -5.58 -7.35 -4.23
C GLU A 91 -4.76 -6.12 -3.82
N ILE A 92 -3.95 -5.58 -4.73
CA ILE A 92 -3.17 -4.36 -4.52
C ILE A 92 -4.09 -3.20 -4.11
N ARG A 93 -5.19 -3.00 -4.83
CA ARG A 93 -6.17 -1.94 -4.58
C ARG A 93 -6.77 -2.06 -3.18
N TYR A 94 -7.20 -3.26 -2.80
CA TYR A 94 -7.78 -3.52 -1.48
C TYR A 94 -6.76 -3.24 -0.36
N ARG A 95 -5.53 -3.74 -0.51
CA ARG A 95 -4.47 -3.52 0.48
C ARG A 95 -4.06 -2.04 0.56
N LEU A 96 -3.97 -1.34 -0.57
CA LEU A 96 -3.74 0.10 -0.58
C LEU A 96 -4.83 0.84 0.20
N PHE A 97 -6.10 0.50 0.00
CA PHE A 97 -7.21 1.11 0.75
C PHE A 97 -7.10 0.86 2.26
N TYR A 98 -6.61 -0.31 2.68
CA TYR A 98 -6.42 -0.62 4.09
C TYR A 98 -5.28 0.19 4.73
N TYR A 99 -4.12 0.28 4.07
CA TYR A 99 -2.92 0.92 4.66
C TYR A 99 -2.82 2.42 4.40
N THR A 100 -3.56 2.96 3.43
CA THR A 100 -3.44 4.35 3.00
C THR A 100 -4.81 5.04 2.95
N SER A 101 -4.84 6.31 2.56
CA SER A 101 -6.10 7.03 2.38
C SER A 101 -6.76 6.69 1.04
N TYR A 102 -8.08 6.90 0.96
CA TYR A 102 -8.84 6.78 -0.29
C TYR A 102 -8.26 7.65 -1.42
N SER A 103 -7.69 8.82 -1.10
CA SER A 103 -7.03 9.68 -2.10
C SER A 103 -5.80 9.03 -2.74
N GLU A 104 -5.03 8.23 -2.00
CA GLU A 104 -3.89 7.49 -2.56
C GLU A 104 -4.34 6.35 -3.47
N VAL A 105 -5.45 5.69 -3.14
CA VAL A 105 -6.08 4.68 -4.02
C VAL A 105 -6.55 5.32 -5.33
N LEU A 106 -7.24 6.46 -5.25
CA LEU A 106 -7.66 7.19 -6.45
C LEU A 106 -6.47 7.69 -7.28
N TYR A 107 -5.37 8.10 -6.64
CA TYR A 107 -4.16 8.46 -7.36
C TYR A 107 -3.59 7.24 -8.11
N PHE A 108 -3.46 6.09 -7.43
CA PHE A 108 -3.00 4.85 -8.02
C PHE A 108 -3.85 4.44 -9.23
N GLU A 109 -5.17 4.46 -9.09
CA GLU A 109 -6.11 4.13 -10.15
C GLU A 109 -5.96 5.08 -11.34
N ASN A 110 -6.06 6.39 -11.11
CA ASN A 110 -6.14 7.37 -12.19
C ASN A 110 -4.80 7.67 -12.85
N LYS A 111 -3.70 7.60 -12.10
CA LYS A 111 -2.37 8.02 -12.59
C LYS A 111 -1.51 6.85 -13.04
N LEU A 112 -1.74 5.64 -12.53
CA LEU A 112 -0.96 4.46 -12.88
C LEU A 112 -1.80 3.43 -13.64
N ASN A 113 -2.85 2.87 -13.02
CA ASN A 113 -3.64 1.80 -13.63
C ASN A 113 -4.32 2.25 -14.93
N ASN A 114 -5.07 3.35 -14.90
CA ASN A 114 -5.77 3.83 -16.09
C ASN A 114 -4.78 4.18 -17.21
N LYS A 115 -3.60 4.71 -16.87
CA LYS A 115 -2.57 5.04 -17.84
C LYS A 115 -1.96 3.80 -18.50
N ILE A 116 -1.65 2.75 -17.75
CA ILE A 116 -1.10 1.51 -18.34
C ILE A 116 -2.14 0.73 -19.15
N VAL A 117 -3.43 0.82 -18.77
CA VAL A 117 -4.55 0.25 -19.52
C VAL A 117 -4.81 1.02 -20.81
N GLU A 118 -4.89 2.36 -20.74
CA GLU A 118 -5.01 3.24 -21.92
C GLU A 118 -3.88 2.96 -22.91
N HIS A 119 -2.64 2.91 -22.43
CA HIS A 119 -1.48 2.59 -23.25
C HIS A 119 -1.60 1.21 -23.90
N GLY A 120 -1.94 0.18 -23.13
CA GLY A 120 -2.15 -1.17 -23.67
C GLY A 120 -3.23 -1.23 -24.76
N ASN A 121 -4.29 -0.44 -24.64
CA ASN A 121 -5.32 -0.32 -25.67
C ASN A 121 -4.80 0.34 -26.95
N LEU A 122 -3.89 1.32 -26.84
CA LEU A 122 -3.23 1.93 -28.00
C LEU A 122 -2.34 0.92 -28.72
N VAL A 123 -1.53 0.15 -27.99
CA VAL A 123 -0.70 -0.93 -28.58
C VAL A 123 -1.58 -1.93 -29.34
N VAL A 124 -2.71 -2.34 -28.76
CA VAL A 124 -3.65 -3.26 -29.41
C VAL A 124 -4.34 -2.64 -30.63
N LYS A 125 -4.58 -1.32 -30.65
CA LYS A 125 -5.09 -0.64 -31.84
C LYS A 125 -4.06 -0.62 -32.97
N LEU A 126 -2.78 -0.37 -32.66
CA LEU A 126 -1.70 -0.41 -33.64
C LEU A 126 -1.55 -1.79 -34.28
N LEU A 127 -1.73 -2.86 -33.50
CA LEU A 127 -1.73 -4.23 -34.03
C LEU A 127 -2.75 -4.44 -35.17
N LYS A 128 -3.84 -3.66 -35.20
CA LYS A 128 -4.94 -3.78 -36.15
C LYS A 128 -4.84 -2.80 -37.33
N GLN A 129 -3.87 -1.88 -37.33
CA GLN A 129 -3.74 -0.84 -38.35
C GLN A 129 -2.46 -1.04 -39.16
N ASP A 130 -2.56 -1.05 -40.48
CA ASP A 130 -1.42 -1.05 -41.42
C ASP A 130 -0.80 0.36 -41.59
N ALA A 131 -0.59 1.07 -40.48
CA ALA A 131 -0.05 2.43 -40.48
C ALA A 131 1.50 2.43 -40.33
N PRO A 132 2.21 3.51 -40.72
CA PRO A 132 3.66 3.60 -40.56
C PRO A 132 4.06 3.51 -39.08
N LEU A 133 4.77 2.43 -38.75
CA LEU A 133 4.96 1.90 -37.40
C LEU A 133 6.04 2.62 -36.57
N GLU A 134 7.13 3.07 -37.20
CA GLU A 134 8.37 3.42 -36.48
C GLU A 134 8.22 4.63 -35.53
N MET A 135 7.64 5.73 -36.01
CA MET A 135 7.47 6.94 -35.20
C MET A 135 6.44 6.75 -34.07
N GLN A 136 5.46 5.87 -34.27
CA GLN A 136 4.42 5.56 -33.29
C GLN A 136 4.94 4.61 -32.20
N ILE A 137 5.79 3.65 -32.55
CA ILE A 137 6.45 2.76 -31.60
C ILE A 137 7.36 3.55 -30.66
N ALA A 138 8.19 4.46 -31.19
CA ALA A 138 9.08 5.27 -30.37
C ALA A 138 8.31 6.16 -29.36
N SER A 139 7.20 6.76 -29.81
CA SER A 139 6.32 7.54 -28.92
C SER A 139 5.74 6.68 -27.80
N LEU A 140 5.20 5.50 -28.14
CA LEU A 140 4.60 4.61 -27.16
C LEU A 140 5.61 4.01 -26.18
N ASP A 141 6.83 3.71 -26.63
CA ASP A 141 7.89 3.26 -25.71
C ASP A 141 8.34 4.38 -24.75
N GLY A 142 8.37 5.62 -25.24
CA GLY A 142 8.56 6.81 -24.42
C GLY A 142 7.48 6.94 -23.34
N GLU A 143 6.22 6.72 -23.70
CA GLU A 143 5.11 6.71 -22.73
C GLU A 143 5.25 5.59 -21.68
N LEU A 144 5.68 4.38 -22.07
CA LEU A 144 5.96 3.31 -21.10
C LEU A 144 7.06 3.70 -20.11
N SER A 145 8.09 4.40 -20.57
CA SER A 145 9.17 4.89 -19.71
C SER A 145 8.67 5.94 -18.71
N ILE A 146 7.74 6.81 -19.13
CA ILE A 146 7.06 7.75 -18.24
C ILE A 146 6.20 7.01 -17.20
N ILE A 147 5.45 5.98 -17.62
CA ILE A 147 4.64 5.16 -16.70
C ILE A 147 5.55 4.46 -15.68
N SER A 148 6.62 3.81 -16.11
CA SER A 148 7.61 3.17 -15.23
C SER A 148 8.17 4.15 -14.20
N THR A 149 8.54 5.36 -14.63
CA THR A 149 9.04 6.40 -13.73
C THR A 149 8.00 6.79 -12.68
N LYS A 150 6.72 6.95 -13.08
CA LYS A 150 5.63 7.26 -12.15
C LYS A 150 5.37 6.13 -11.15
N VAL A 151 5.44 4.87 -11.58
CA VAL A 151 5.34 3.70 -10.70
C VAL A 151 6.47 3.73 -9.68
N PHE A 152 7.71 3.93 -10.11
CA PHE A 152 8.86 4.04 -9.21
C PHE A 152 8.68 5.17 -8.19
N GLN A 153 8.26 6.35 -8.64
CA GLN A 153 7.99 7.50 -7.75
C GLN A 153 6.88 7.19 -6.74
N TYR A 154 5.84 6.49 -7.15
CA TYR A 154 4.75 6.08 -6.27
C TYR A 154 5.22 5.06 -5.24
N CYS A 155 5.96 4.02 -5.65
CA CYS A 155 6.56 3.05 -4.73
C CYS A 155 7.51 3.73 -3.74
N LYS A 156 8.35 4.68 -4.20
CA LYS A 156 9.23 5.47 -3.33
C LYS A 156 8.44 6.28 -2.31
N LYS A 157 7.34 6.91 -2.72
CA LYS A 157 6.44 7.65 -1.82
C LYS A 157 5.85 6.73 -0.75
N LEU A 158 5.33 5.56 -1.15
CA LEU A 158 4.80 4.57 -0.21
C LEU A 158 5.86 4.08 0.77
N SER A 159 7.05 3.74 0.30
CA SER A 159 8.18 3.37 1.16
C SER A 159 8.56 4.47 2.15
N GLY A 160 8.46 5.75 1.73
CA GLY A 160 8.61 6.89 2.63
C GLY A 160 7.54 6.90 3.74
N LEU A 161 6.26 6.74 3.39
CA LEU A 161 5.17 6.65 4.37
C LEU A 161 5.33 5.48 5.34
N ILE A 162 5.78 4.32 4.85
CA ILE A 162 6.08 3.14 5.66
C ILE A 162 7.21 3.44 6.65
N SER A 163 8.28 4.07 6.18
CA SER A 163 9.45 4.42 7.00
C SER A 163 9.13 5.45 8.07
N GLU A 164 8.18 6.35 7.78
CA GLU A 164 7.66 7.34 8.72
C GLU A 164 6.54 6.79 9.63
N GLU A 165 6.21 5.50 9.54
CA GLU A 165 5.11 4.86 10.28
C GLU A 165 3.74 5.52 10.05
N LYS A 166 3.57 6.22 8.91
CA LYS A 166 2.33 6.93 8.50
C LYS A 166 1.43 6.05 7.63
N ILE A 167 1.21 4.82 8.07
CA ILE A 167 0.36 3.85 7.38
C ILE A 167 -0.55 3.11 8.36
N GLY A 168 -1.67 2.59 7.86
CA GLY A 168 -2.51 1.61 8.53
C GLY A 168 -3.02 2.05 9.91
N SER A 169 -2.97 1.12 10.86
CA SER A 169 -3.43 1.33 12.23
C SER A 169 -2.43 2.16 13.03
N LEU A 170 -1.15 2.11 12.68
CA LEU A 170 -0.11 2.92 13.34
C LEU A 170 -0.39 4.42 13.21
N GLN A 171 -0.76 4.90 12.03
CA GLN A 171 -1.14 6.30 11.85
C GLN A 171 -2.30 6.68 12.79
N LYS A 172 -3.35 5.85 12.86
CA LYS A 172 -4.49 6.07 13.77
C LYS A 172 -4.06 6.09 15.24
N ILE A 173 -3.13 5.20 15.62
CA ILE A 173 -2.57 5.12 16.97
C ILE A 173 -1.69 6.34 17.31
N TYR A 174 -1.02 6.94 16.33
CA TYR A 174 -0.28 8.20 16.47
C TYR A 174 -1.24 9.39 16.57
N ASP A 175 -2.27 9.45 15.73
CA ASP A 175 -3.32 10.46 15.76
C ASP A 175 -4.08 10.45 17.10
N TRP A 176 -4.26 9.28 17.72
CA TRP A 176 -4.86 9.14 19.05
C TRP A 176 -4.00 9.70 20.19
N LYS A 177 -2.68 9.84 19.98
CA LYS A 177 -1.76 10.44 20.95
C LYS A 177 -1.58 11.95 20.76
N ASP A 178 -2.20 12.56 19.76
CA ASP A 178 -2.19 14.00 19.60
C ASP A 178 -3.04 14.63 20.73
N PRO A 179 -2.43 15.41 21.66
CA PRO A 179 -3.17 16.08 22.73
C PRO A 179 -4.20 17.10 22.23
N LYS A 180 -4.22 17.42 20.93
CA LYS A 180 -5.24 18.26 20.27
C LYS A 180 -6.39 17.47 19.64
N ASN A 181 -6.39 16.14 19.73
CA ASN A 181 -7.44 15.32 19.13
C ASN A 181 -8.71 15.34 20.00
N GLU A 182 -9.64 16.24 19.67
CA GLU A 182 -10.92 16.46 20.39
C GLU A 182 -11.83 15.22 20.49
N TYR A 183 -11.54 14.14 19.75
CA TYR A 183 -12.34 12.92 19.73
C TYR A 183 -12.01 11.93 20.86
N ILE A 184 -10.85 12.07 21.53
CA ILE A 184 -10.40 11.18 22.60
C ILE A 184 -9.92 12.01 23.79
N SER A 185 -10.80 12.82 24.37
CA SER A 185 -10.52 13.30 25.72
C SER A 185 -10.71 12.11 26.67
N ASP A 186 -9.67 11.78 27.45
CA ASP A 186 -9.75 10.78 28.52
C ASP A 186 -10.97 11.05 29.43
N TRP A 187 -11.37 12.32 29.54
CA TRP A 187 -12.59 12.77 30.20
C TRP A 187 -13.90 12.21 29.60
N ARG A 188 -14.03 12.12 28.26
CA ARG A 188 -15.22 11.50 27.62
C ARG A 188 -15.29 10.01 27.89
N LEU A 189 -14.16 9.31 27.93
CA LEU A 189 -14.10 7.89 28.26
C LEU A 189 -14.44 7.63 29.73
N ILE A 190 -13.94 8.48 30.64
CA ILE A 190 -14.27 8.45 32.07
C ILE A 190 -15.75 8.73 32.29
N LYS A 191 -16.32 9.74 31.61
CA LYS A 191 -17.76 10.05 31.66
C LYS A 191 -18.64 8.89 31.20
N ARG A 192 -18.29 8.26 30.07
CA ARG A 192 -18.99 7.06 29.58
C ARG A 192 -18.91 5.87 30.53
N LEU A 193 -17.78 5.65 31.19
CA LEU A 193 -17.61 4.57 32.17
C LEU A 193 -18.38 4.84 33.47
N LEU A 194 -18.52 6.11 33.86
CA LEU A 194 -19.25 6.52 35.05
C LEU A 194 -20.74 6.79 34.78
N ASN A 195 -21.20 6.69 33.54
CA ASN A 195 -22.55 7.04 33.11
C ASN A 195 -22.94 8.50 33.48
N ILE A 196 -21.99 9.43 33.34
CA ILE A 196 -22.12 10.89 33.59
C ILE A 196 -21.97 11.67 32.28
#